data_AF-A0A7X0C4T1-F1
#
_entry.id   AF-A0A7X0C4T1-F1
#
_cell.length_a   1.000
_cell.length_b   1.000
_cell.length_c   1.000
_cell.angle_alpha   90.00
_cell.angle_beta   90.00
_cell.angle_gamma   90.00
#
_symmetry.space_group_name_H-M   'P 1'
#
loop_
_entity.id
_entity.type
_entity.pdbx_description
1 polymer ?
#
loop_
_entity_poly.entity_id
_entity_poly.type
_entity_poly.pdbx_seq_one_letter_code
_entity_poly.pdbx_strand_id
1 'polypeptide(L)'
;MPTPSRRSPRPHHSSSHNLRYAQNRVERLAAQQARLNQVKVDPDFFKRVLNLAKTHNRPIYAGLATSGLVIAGTAMVVAAVGNASDPRRFFDDRSMWNEMLGDLKLSAWDVWISFFSLVSPYWVGHAAETVQRYLRFELIGMFDELGRVATEMSNTLTSLAWDVVEYDVKLVTLLVSAGTAFTALLPFSAIPAVKLTLGVAAVAFLSLLSSLMQEFIGKVKALDLKLEALGHKIFELRSLFSVGDDKLHLQPPGSDPGLWKPVTGEPRAAH
;
A
#
# COMPACT_ATOMS: atom_id res chain seq x y z
N MET A 1 9.66 -61.69 -47.31
CA MET A 1 8.63 -60.80 -46.72
C MET A 1 9.26 -60.07 -45.54
N PRO A 2 9.47 -58.73 -45.62
CA PRO A 2 10.03 -57.96 -44.52
C PRO A 2 8.94 -57.31 -43.66
N THR A 3 9.14 -57.33 -42.35
CA THR A 3 8.29 -56.78 -41.29
C THR A 3 8.41 -55.24 -41.21
N PRO A 4 7.32 -54.49 -40.97
CA PRO A 4 7.40 -53.04 -40.85
C PRO A 4 7.86 -52.61 -39.44
N SER A 5 8.93 -51.82 -39.38
CA SER A 5 9.44 -51.24 -38.14
C SER A 5 8.51 -50.11 -37.65
N ARG A 6 7.95 -50.29 -36.45
CA ARG A 6 7.12 -49.31 -35.75
C ARG A 6 8.02 -48.19 -35.18
N ARG A 7 8.04 -47.01 -35.81
CA ARG A 7 8.67 -45.80 -35.24
C ARG A 7 7.76 -45.20 -34.17
N SER A 8 8.22 -45.19 -32.92
CA SER A 8 7.59 -44.43 -31.84
C SER A 8 7.81 -42.92 -32.03
N PRO A 9 6.80 -42.07 -31.80
CA PRO A 9 6.95 -40.62 -31.85
C PRO A 9 7.75 -40.13 -30.63
N ARG A 10 8.76 -39.27 -30.88
CA ARG A 10 9.53 -38.59 -29.82
C ARG A 10 8.65 -37.54 -29.15
N PRO A 11 8.65 -37.41 -27.81
CA PRO A 11 7.94 -36.35 -27.11
C PRO A 11 8.66 -34.99 -27.30
N HIS A 12 7.90 -33.97 -27.70
CA HIS A 12 8.38 -32.59 -27.83
C HIS A 12 8.49 -31.92 -26.45
N HIS A 13 9.71 -31.85 -25.90
CA HIS A 13 10.02 -31.15 -24.63
C HIS A 13 10.26 -29.63 -24.75
N SER A 14 9.78 -28.98 -25.83
CA SER A 14 10.14 -27.58 -26.16
C SER A 14 9.21 -26.50 -25.55
N SER A 15 8.12 -26.88 -24.88
CA SER A 15 7.09 -25.91 -24.46
C SER A 15 7.33 -25.23 -23.11
N SER A 16 8.02 -25.87 -22.17
CA SER A 16 8.17 -25.36 -20.78
C SER A 16 9.16 -24.20 -20.65
N HIS A 17 10.24 -24.18 -21.45
CA HIS A 17 11.23 -23.09 -21.43
C HIS A 17 10.68 -21.78 -21.99
N ASN A 18 9.84 -21.84 -23.03
CA ASN A 18 9.25 -20.66 -23.64
C ASN A 18 8.20 -19.99 -22.75
N LEU A 19 7.47 -20.77 -21.93
CA LEU A 19 6.50 -20.24 -20.96
C LEU A 19 7.16 -19.45 -19.82
N ARG A 20 8.25 -19.98 -19.24
CA ARG A 20 9.02 -19.26 -18.20
C ARG A 20 9.62 -17.96 -18.72
N TYR A 21 10.08 -17.93 -19.96
CA TYR A 21 10.66 -16.72 -20.56
C TYR A 21 9.60 -15.65 -20.83
N ALA A 22 8.39 -16.06 -21.25
CA ALA A 22 7.27 -15.15 -21.46
C ALA A 22 6.75 -14.56 -20.14
N GLN A 23 6.61 -15.37 -19.08
CA GLN A 23 6.22 -14.90 -17.74
C GLN A 23 7.21 -13.86 -17.18
N ASN A 24 8.51 -14.15 -17.21
CA ASN A 24 9.55 -13.22 -16.73
C ASN A 24 9.53 -11.88 -17.49
N ARG A 25 9.12 -11.88 -18.77
CA ARG A 25 9.03 -10.66 -19.58
C ARG A 25 7.81 -9.83 -19.19
N VAL A 26 6.65 -10.47 -18.98
CA VAL A 26 5.44 -9.79 -18.53
C VAL A 26 5.64 -9.20 -17.14
N GLU A 27 6.30 -9.93 -16.22
CA GLU A 27 6.65 -9.43 -14.89
C GLU A 27 7.59 -8.22 -14.94
N ARG A 28 8.63 -8.26 -15.77
CA ARG A 28 9.54 -7.10 -15.92
C ARG A 28 8.84 -5.90 -16.53
N LEU A 29 7.94 -6.11 -17.48
CA LEU A 29 7.16 -5.04 -18.09
C LEU A 29 6.13 -4.48 -17.11
N ALA A 30 5.43 -5.33 -16.35
CA ALA A 30 4.51 -4.89 -15.30
C ALA A 30 5.24 -4.14 -14.18
N ALA A 31 6.42 -4.61 -13.76
CA ALA A 31 7.26 -3.93 -12.78
C ALA A 31 7.85 -2.61 -13.34
N GLN A 32 8.26 -2.58 -14.61
CA GLN A 32 8.70 -1.34 -15.27
C GLN A 32 7.56 -0.35 -15.43
N GLN A 33 6.36 -0.81 -15.77
CA GLN A 33 5.20 0.04 -15.98
C GLN A 33 4.64 0.52 -14.63
N ALA A 34 4.72 -0.28 -13.57
CA ALA A 34 4.49 0.15 -12.19
C ALA A 34 5.51 1.20 -11.73
N ARG A 35 6.79 1.05 -12.10
CA ARG A 35 7.85 2.06 -11.85
C ARG A 35 7.70 3.34 -12.68
N LEU A 36 7.15 3.24 -13.89
CA LEU A 36 6.87 4.40 -14.76
C LEU A 36 5.59 5.13 -14.35
N ASN A 37 4.60 4.40 -13.81
CA ASN A 37 3.36 4.95 -13.25
C ASN A 37 3.53 5.45 -11.81
N GLN A 38 4.64 5.15 -11.14
CA GLN A 38 5.08 5.92 -9.98
C GLN A 38 5.42 7.32 -10.48
N VAL A 39 4.45 8.23 -10.37
CA VAL A 39 4.69 9.67 -10.47
C VAL A 39 5.80 9.98 -9.47
N LYS A 40 7.03 10.13 -9.97
CA LYS A 40 8.19 10.43 -9.14
C LYS A 40 8.00 11.85 -8.62
N VAL A 41 7.42 11.97 -7.45
CA VAL A 41 7.35 13.23 -6.70
C VAL A 41 8.78 13.69 -6.49
N ASP A 42 9.13 14.81 -7.11
CA ASP A 42 10.50 15.31 -7.19
C ASP A 42 11.20 15.30 -5.81
N PRO A 43 12.37 14.61 -5.71
CA PRO A 43 13.49 14.80 -4.79
C PRO A 43 13.39 15.85 -3.70
N ASP A 44 13.28 17.05 -4.23
CA ASP A 44 13.52 18.26 -3.51
C ASP A 44 12.30 19.17 -3.56
N PHE A 45 11.15 18.69 -4.05
CA PHE A 45 9.90 19.44 -4.04
C PHE A 45 9.57 19.95 -2.64
N PHE A 46 9.50 19.05 -1.65
CA PHE A 46 9.18 19.41 -0.27
C PHE A 46 10.23 20.35 0.33
N LYS A 47 11.53 20.11 0.06
CA LYS A 47 12.60 21.01 0.50
C LYS A 47 12.47 22.40 -0.11
N ARG A 48 12.13 22.51 -1.40
CA ARG A 48 11.89 23.77 -2.11
C ARG A 48 10.67 24.48 -1.55
N VAL A 49 9.58 23.76 -1.31
CA VAL A 49 8.36 24.26 -0.65
C VAL A 49 8.69 24.84 0.73
N LEU A 50 9.42 24.09 1.55
CA LEU A 50 9.76 24.47 2.92
C LEU A 50 10.76 25.64 2.94
N ASN A 51 11.68 25.70 1.97
CA ASN A 51 12.56 26.84 1.77
C ASN A 51 11.79 28.08 1.30
N LEU A 52 10.81 27.93 0.40
CA LEU A 52 9.96 29.03 -0.06
C LEU A 52 9.16 29.63 1.11
N ALA A 53 8.56 28.75 1.92
CA ALA A 53 7.84 29.12 3.13
C ALA A 53 8.76 29.86 4.12
N LYS A 54 9.94 29.30 4.44
CA LYS A 54 10.93 29.96 5.31
C LYS A 54 11.33 31.35 4.80
N THR A 55 11.47 31.52 3.49
CA THR A 55 11.85 32.80 2.88
C THR A 55 10.72 33.84 3.01
N HIS A 56 9.46 33.42 2.88
CA HIS A 56 8.28 34.30 2.94
C HIS A 56 7.71 34.50 4.35
N ASN A 57 8.21 33.77 5.35
CA ASN A 57 7.73 33.87 6.73
C ASN A 57 8.03 35.24 7.38
N ARG A 58 9.15 35.88 7.06
CA ARG A 58 9.53 37.18 7.65
C ARG A 58 8.50 38.30 7.39
N PRO A 59 8.07 38.57 6.15
CA PRO A 59 7.05 39.59 5.91
C PRO A 59 5.68 39.22 6.48
N ILE A 60 5.33 37.94 6.54
CA ILE A 60 4.08 37.48 7.18
C ILE A 60 4.10 37.78 8.68
N TYR A 61 5.18 37.41 9.38
CA TYR A 61 5.32 37.71 10.81
C TYR A 61 5.33 39.21 11.09
N ALA A 62 5.98 40.01 10.24
CA ALA A 62 5.96 41.46 10.36
C ALA A 62 4.54 42.01 10.13
N GLY A 63 3.81 41.52 9.13
CA GLY A 63 2.41 41.89 8.87
C GLY A 63 1.49 41.55 10.04
N LEU A 64 1.60 40.34 10.58
CA LEU A 64 0.87 39.88 11.77
C LEU A 64 1.23 40.68 13.04
N ALA A 65 2.48 41.13 13.14
CA ALA A 65 2.92 42.02 14.22
C ALA A 65 2.30 43.40 14.13
N THR A 66 2.30 43.98 12.94
CA THR A 66 1.68 45.28 12.73
C THR A 66 0.16 45.26 12.89
N SER A 67 -0.49 44.10 12.69
CA SER A 67 -1.94 43.94 12.89
C SER A 67 -2.36 43.58 14.31
N GLY A 68 -1.41 43.32 15.22
CA GLY A 68 -1.71 42.90 16.60
C GLY A 68 -2.12 41.43 16.75
N LEU A 69 -1.99 40.61 15.70
CA LEU A 69 -2.38 39.20 15.68
C LEU A 69 -1.19 38.23 15.82
N VAL A 70 -0.04 38.70 16.31
CA VAL A 70 1.22 37.94 16.38
C VAL A 70 1.03 36.56 16.99
N ILE A 71 0.46 36.49 18.19
CA ILE A 71 0.51 35.27 19.00
C ILE A 71 -0.33 34.18 18.34
N ALA A 72 -1.61 34.48 18.05
CA ALA A 72 -2.51 33.55 17.40
C ALA A 72 -2.05 33.21 15.96
N GLY A 73 -1.64 34.21 15.18
CA GLY A 73 -1.22 34.01 13.81
C GLY A 73 0.08 33.22 13.68
N THR A 74 1.04 33.46 14.58
CA THR A 74 2.31 32.70 14.58
C THR A 74 2.09 31.25 14.95
N ALA A 75 1.30 30.97 16.00
CA ALA A 75 0.98 29.60 16.39
C ALA A 75 0.32 28.82 15.23
N MET A 76 -0.57 29.49 14.49
CA MET A 76 -1.29 28.89 13.39
C MET A 76 -0.43 28.62 12.17
N VAL A 77 0.46 29.55 11.80
CA VAL A 77 1.46 29.34 10.74
C VAL A 77 2.41 28.22 11.10
N VAL A 78 2.89 28.17 12.35
CA VAL A 78 3.75 27.09 12.85
C VAL A 78 3.03 25.75 12.81
N ALA A 79 1.76 25.69 13.24
CA ALA A 79 0.96 24.47 13.19
C ALA A 79 0.73 23.99 11.75
N ALA A 80 0.40 24.90 10.83
CA ALA A 80 0.21 24.56 9.42
C ALA A 80 1.50 24.03 8.77
N VAL A 81 2.63 24.69 9.00
CA VAL A 81 3.93 24.23 8.49
C VAL A 81 4.39 22.95 9.18
N GLY A 82 4.07 22.76 10.46
CA GLY A 82 4.38 21.53 11.20
C GLY A 82 3.55 20.33 10.73
N ASN A 83 2.35 20.57 10.21
CA ASN A 83 1.51 19.55 9.59
C ASN A 83 1.89 19.24 8.13
N ALA A 84 2.72 20.07 7.50
CA ALA A 84 3.31 19.73 6.21
C ALA A 84 4.19 18.50 6.40
N SER A 85 3.90 17.44 5.64
CA SER A 85 4.56 16.14 5.80
C SER A 85 5.10 15.68 4.46
N ASP A 86 6.18 14.89 4.45
CA ASP A 86 6.74 14.38 3.21
C ASP A 86 5.80 13.31 2.61
N PRO A 87 5.15 13.58 1.46
CA PRO A 87 4.22 12.63 0.85
C PRO A 87 4.92 11.34 0.39
N ARG A 88 6.25 11.34 0.27
CA ARG A 88 7.03 10.15 -0.12
C ARG A 88 6.77 8.95 0.73
N ARG A 89 6.66 9.15 2.04
CA ARG A 89 6.47 8.04 2.97
C ARG A 89 5.24 7.22 2.59
N PHE A 90 4.16 7.89 2.18
CA PHE A 90 2.93 7.22 1.75
C PHE A 90 3.08 6.51 0.40
N PHE A 91 3.88 7.06 -0.52
CA PHE A 91 4.21 6.39 -1.78
C PHE A 91 5.12 5.18 -1.58
N ASP A 92 6.07 5.26 -0.65
CA ASP A 92 6.97 4.17 -0.28
C ASP A 92 6.18 3.05 0.41
N ASP A 93 5.34 3.38 1.40
CA ASP A 93 4.45 2.42 2.07
C ASP A 93 3.50 1.77 1.05
N ARG A 94 2.93 2.54 0.11
CA ARG A 94 2.12 1.99 -0.99
C ARG A 94 2.92 0.99 -1.84
N SER A 95 4.18 1.30 -2.16
CA SER A 95 5.01 0.43 -2.97
C SER A 95 5.26 -0.92 -2.28
N MET A 96 5.48 -0.90 -0.96
CA MET A 96 5.58 -2.10 -0.13
C MET A 96 4.28 -2.92 -0.16
N TRP A 97 3.10 -2.27 -0.04
CA TRP A 97 1.82 -2.98 -0.15
C TRP A 97 1.60 -3.62 -1.53
N ASN A 98 2.06 -2.97 -2.61
CA ASN A 98 2.00 -3.55 -3.95
C ASN A 98 2.97 -4.73 -4.12
N GLU A 99 4.15 -4.67 -3.50
CA GLU A 99 5.11 -5.77 -3.49
C GLU A 99 4.56 -6.98 -2.73
N MET A 100 4.05 -6.75 -1.52
CA MET A 100 3.35 -7.78 -0.72
C MET A 100 2.17 -8.39 -1.49
N LEU A 101 1.40 -7.59 -2.22
CA LEU A 101 0.31 -8.09 -3.08
C LEU A 101 0.84 -8.99 -4.21
N GLY A 102 1.98 -8.64 -4.80
CA GLY A 102 2.67 -9.46 -5.80
C GLY A 102 3.10 -10.80 -5.22
N ASP A 103 3.80 -10.77 -4.09
CA ASP A 103 4.29 -11.96 -3.38
C ASP A 103 3.14 -12.87 -2.94
N LEU A 104 2.03 -12.28 -2.48
CA LEU A 104 0.84 -13.01 -2.07
C LEU A 104 0.23 -13.77 -3.26
N LYS A 105 0.09 -13.12 -4.42
CA LYS A 105 -0.43 -13.77 -5.64
C LYS A 105 0.51 -14.87 -6.15
N LEU A 106 1.82 -14.64 -6.10
CA LEU A 106 2.81 -15.65 -6.49
C LEU A 106 2.75 -16.86 -5.56
N SER A 107 2.69 -16.64 -4.25
CA SER A 107 2.58 -17.70 -3.25
C SER A 107 1.31 -18.54 -3.43
N ALA A 108 0.17 -17.88 -3.68
CA ALA A 108 -1.09 -18.56 -3.97
C ALA A 108 -0.97 -19.48 -5.21
N TRP A 109 -0.32 -18.98 -6.26
CA TRP A 109 -0.14 -19.70 -7.50
C TRP A 109 0.85 -20.87 -7.36
N ASP A 110 1.93 -20.69 -6.59
CA ASP A 110 2.92 -21.73 -6.32
C ASP A 110 2.32 -22.87 -5.50
N VAL A 111 1.53 -22.59 -4.46
CA VAL A 111 0.81 -23.62 -3.70
C VAL A 111 -0.16 -24.39 -4.60
N TRP A 112 -0.92 -23.69 -5.43
CA TRP A 112 -1.85 -24.32 -6.36
C TRP A 112 -1.13 -25.27 -7.32
N ILE A 113 -0.06 -24.81 -7.97
CA ILE A 113 0.67 -25.61 -8.95
C ILE A 113 1.41 -26.76 -8.30
N SER A 114 2.09 -26.51 -7.18
CA SER A 114 2.82 -27.54 -6.44
C SER A 114 1.87 -28.65 -6.01
N PHE A 115 0.70 -28.30 -5.49
CA PHE A 115 -0.31 -29.30 -5.13
C PHE A 115 -0.79 -30.09 -6.35
N PHE A 116 -1.26 -29.43 -7.41
CA PHE A 116 -1.86 -30.14 -8.56
C PHE A 116 -0.84 -30.88 -9.44
N SER A 117 0.43 -30.44 -9.44
CA SER A 117 1.47 -31.04 -10.28
C SER A 117 2.27 -32.12 -9.55
N LEU A 118 2.49 -31.95 -8.24
CA LEU A 118 3.39 -32.82 -7.47
C LEU A 118 2.66 -33.76 -6.52
N VAL A 119 1.49 -33.37 -6.00
CA VAL A 119 0.78 -34.13 -4.96
C VAL A 119 -0.45 -34.82 -5.52
N SER A 120 -1.34 -34.07 -6.17
CA SER A 120 -2.61 -34.54 -6.74
C SER A 120 -2.50 -35.79 -7.62
N PRO A 121 -1.46 -36.00 -8.44
CA PRO A 121 -1.38 -37.20 -9.28
C PRO A 121 -1.18 -38.50 -8.48
N TYR A 122 -0.63 -38.40 -7.27
CA TYR A 122 -0.30 -39.53 -6.40
C TYR A 122 -1.28 -39.70 -5.24
N TRP A 123 -2.24 -38.78 -5.09
CA TRP A 123 -3.20 -38.78 -3.99
C TRP A 123 -4.61 -39.02 -4.52
N VAL A 124 -5.23 -40.14 -4.13
CA VAL A 124 -6.56 -40.56 -4.62
C VAL A 124 -7.48 -40.86 -3.44
N GLY A 125 -8.78 -40.70 -3.64
CA GLY A 125 -9.81 -41.00 -2.65
C GLY A 125 -10.39 -39.75 -1.97
N HIS A 126 -11.27 -39.97 -1.00
CA HIS A 126 -12.07 -38.90 -0.39
C HIS A 126 -11.21 -37.79 0.26
N ALA A 127 -10.09 -38.16 0.90
CA ALA A 127 -9.18 -37.19 1.50
C ALA A 127 -8.54 -36.24 0.45
N ALA A 128 -8.20 -36.75 -0.73
CA ALA A 128 -7.66 -35.92 -1.82
C ALA A 128 -8.71 -34.93 -2.36
N GLU A 129 -9.97 -35.38 -2.47
CA GLU A 129 -11.10 -34.51 -2.85
C GLU A 129 -11.36 -33.42 -1.80
N THR A 130 -11.29 -33.75 -0.50
CA THR A 130 -11.41 -32.77 0.59
C THR A 130 -10.31 -31.71 0.54
N VAL A 131 -9.05 -32.11 0.34
CA VAL A 131 -7.93 -31.16 0.25
C VAL A 131 -8.02 -30.29 -1.01
N GLN A 132 -8.42 -30.86 -2.16
CA GLN A 132 -8.69 -30.10 -3.38
C GLN A 132 -9.78 -29.04 -3.16
N ARG A 133 -10.86 -29.40 -2.46
CA ARG A 133 -11.94 -28.48 -2.11
C ARG A 133 -11.45 -27.36 -1.20
N TYR A 134 -10.68 -27.71 -0.17
CA TYR A 134 -10.07 -26.74 0.75
C TYR A 134 -9.15 -25.75 0.02
N LEU A 135 -8.23 -26.24 -0.81
CA LEU A 135 -7.33 -25.40 -1.59
C LEU A 135 -8.08 -24.46 -2.54
N ARG A 136 -9.12 -24.96 -3.20
CA ARG A 136 -9.87 -24.18 -4.20
C ARG A 136 -10.80 -23.15 -3.59
N PHE A 137 -11.50 -23.46 -2.51
CA PHE A 137 -12.56 -22.60 -1.98
C PHE A 137 -12.13 -21.83 -0.75
N GLU A 138 -11.27 -22.39 0.10
CA GLU A 138 -10.85 -21.72 1.33
C GLU A 138 -9.52 -20.98 1.12
N LEU A 139 -8.49 -21.66 0.60
CA LEU A 139 -7.17 -21.04 0.47
C LEU A 139 -7.11 -19.99 -0.64
N ILE A 140 -7.63 -20.29 -1.84
CA ILE A 140 -7.72 -19.28 -2.91
C ILE A 140 -8.66 -18.14 -2.50
N GLY A 141 -9.78 -18.45 -1.84
CA GLY A 141 -10.71 -17.42 -1.35
C GLY A 141 -10.03 -16.45 -0.37
N MET A 142 -9.20 -16.96 0.54
CA MET A 142 -8.38 -16.16 1.44
C MET A 142 -7.41 -15.25 0.68
N PHE A 143 -6.69 -15.81 -0.31
CA PHE A 143 -5.73 -15.04 -1.09
C PHE A 143 -6.38 -13.94 -1.92
N ASP A 144 -7.59 -14.17 -2.43
CA ASP A 144 -8.34 -13.15 -3.17
C ASP A 144 -8.79 -12.00 -2.25
N GLU A 145 -9.34 -12.31 -1.08
CA GLU A 145 -9.74 -11.28 -0.10
C GLU A 145 -8.54 -10.50 0.46
N LEU A 146 -7.43 -11.17 0.78
CA LEU A 146 -6.17 -10.49 1.14
C LEU A 146 -5.66 -9.60 0.01
N GLY A 147 -5.77 -10.07 -1.23
CA GLY A 147 -5.43 -9.30 -2.41
C GLY A 147 -6.30 -8.05 -2.58
N ARG A 148 -7.60 -8.16 -2.30
CA ARG A 148 -8.54 -7.03 -2.32
C ARG A 148 -8.20 -6.02 -1.24
N VAL A 149 -7.97 -6.47 -0.01
CA VAL A 149 -7.60 -5.60 1.11
C VAL A 149 -6.28 -4.87 0.84
N ALA A 150 -5.26 -5.55 0.32
CA ALA A 150 -3.99 -4.91 -0.05
C ALA A 150 -4.17 -3.87 -1.17
N THR A 151 -5.07 -4.12 -2.12
CA THR A 151 -5.43 -3.14 -3.17
C THR A 151 -6.16 -1.92 -2.59
N GLU A 152 -7.14 -2.13 -1.71
CA GLU A 152 -7.84 -1.05 -0.99
C GLU A 152 -6.87 -0.22 -0.13
N MET A 153 -5.90 -0.86 0.53
CA MET A 153 -4.84 -0.22 1.31
C MET A 153 -3.93 0.65 0.43
N SER A 154 -3.44 0.09 -0.69
CA SER A 154 -2.63 0.81 -1.68
C SER A 154 -3.34 2.06 -2.24
N ASN A 155 -4.64 1.93 -2.57
CA ASN A 155 -5.44 3.05 -3.04
C ASN A 155 -5.65 4.12 -1.97
N THR A 156 -5.89 3.72 -0.72
CA THR A 156 -6.06 4.64 0.41
C THR A 156 -4.78 5.43 0.69
N LEU A 157 -3.63 4.76 0.72
CA LEU A 157 -2.32 5.41 0.86
C LEU A 157 -2.00 6.36 -0.30
N THR A 158 -2.40 6.01 -1.52
CA THR A 158 -2.27 6.89 -2.69
C THR A 158 -3.10 8.15 -2.55
N SER A 159 -4.36 8.02 -2.12
CA SER A 159 -5.24 9.16 -1.87
C SER A 159 -4.62 10.09 -0.83
N LEU A 160 -4.15 9.51 0.29
CA LEU A 160 -3.50 10.26 1.36
C LEU A 160 -2.26 11.02 0.87
N ALA A 161 -1.42 10.38 0.06
CA ALA A 161 -0.23 11.00 -0.51
C ALA A 161 -0.59 12.23 -1.37
N TRP A 162 -1.63 12.14 -2.20
CA TRP A 162 -2.10 13.26 -3.02
C TRP A 162 -2.78 14.35 -2.20
N ASP A 163 -3.54 14.00 -1.16
CA ASP A 163 -4.16 14.97 -0.26
C ASP A 163 -3.10 15.79 0.49
N VAL A 164 -1.99 15.17 0.89
CA VAL A 164 -0.82 15.86 1.48
C VAL A 164 -0.18 16.81 0.47
N VAL A 165 0.07 16.35 -0.76
CA VAL A 165 0.63 17.20 -1.83
C VAL A 165 -0.27 18.41 -2.09
N GLU A 166 -1.59 18.20 -2.17
CA GLU A 166 -2.56 19.27 -2.40
C GLU A 166 -2.55 20.29 -1.25
N TYR A 167 -2.53 19.82 0.01
CA TYR A 167 -2.40 20.67 1.18
C TYR A 167 -1.14 21.53 1.14
N ASP A 168 0.02 20.92 0.87
CA ASP A 168 1.30 21.62 0.82
C ASP A 168 1.33 22.68 -0.28
N VAL A 169 0.81 22.38 -1.47
CA VAL A 169 0.72 23.34 -2.60
C VAL A 169 -0.18 24.52 -2.24
N LYS A 170 -1.37 24.25 -1.68
CA LYS A 170 -2.31 25.30 -1.24
C LYS A 170 -1.68 26.16 -0.13
N LEU A 171 -1.00 25.53 0.83
CA LEU A 171 -0.34 26.21 1.94
C LEU A 171 0.75 27.17 1.41
N VAL A 172 1.62 26.70 0.52
CA VAL A 172 2.66 27.55 -0.09
C VAL A 172 2.05 28.70 -0.87
N THR A 173 1.03 28.43 -1.67
CA THR A 173 0.35 29.47 -2.46
C THR A 173 -0.24 30.55 -1.56
N LEU A 174 -0.86 30.13 -0.44
CA LEU A 174 -1.41 31.03 0.56
C LEU A 174 -0.31 31.85 1.26
N LEU A 175 0.79 31.21 1.66
CA LEU A 175 1.92 31.90 2.30
C LEU A 175 2.61 32.90 1.36
N VAL A 176 2.85 32.52 0.10
CA VAL A 176 3.47 33.41 -0.88
C VAL A 176 2.59 34.62 -1.16
N SER A 177 1.30 34.40 -1.45
CA SER A 177 0.36 35.49 -1.73
C SER A 177 0.16 36.43 -0.53
N ALA A 178 0.10 35.88 0.69
CA ALA A 178 0.04 36.70 1.89
C ALA A 178 1.35 37.46 2.12
N GLY A 179 2.51 36.81 1.96
CA GLY A 179 3.82 37.41 2.13
C GLY A 179 4.05 38.59 1.18
N THR A 180 3.65 38.47 -0.09
CA THR A 180 3.75 39.57 -1.07
C THR A 180 2.82 40.73 -0.70
N ALA A 181 1.58 40.45 -0.30
CA ALA A 181 0.64 41.47 0.15
C ALA A 181 1.16 42.23 1.39
N PHE A 182 1.67 41.52 2.40
CA PHE A 182 2.26 42.16 3.57
C PHE A 182 3.51 42.97 3.22
N THR A 183 4.38 42.46 2.35
CA THR A 183 5.57 43.20 1.90
C THR A 183 5.20 44.52 1.23
N ALA A 184 4.13 44.54 0.42
CA ALA A 184 3.67 45.76 -0.24
C ALA A 184 3.05 46.78 0.73
N LEU A 185 2.37 46.32 1.78
CA LEU A 185 1.65 47.18 2.72
C LEU A 185 2.51 47.65 3.91
N LEU A 186 3.51 46.86 4.32
CA LEU A 186 4.36 47.13 5.49
C LEU A 186 5.05 48.50 5.50
N PRO A 187 5.63 49.01 4.40
CA PRO A 187 6.26 50.33 4.36
C PRO A 187 5.32 51.48 4.70
N PHE A 188 4.02 51.28 4.50
CA PHE A 188 2.98 52.30 4.71
C PHE A 188 2.23 52.10 6.03
N SER A 189 2.69 51.20 6.89
CA SER A 189 2.02 50.83 8.13
C SER A 189 1.88 51.97 9.14
N ALA A 190 2.56 53.11 8.98
CA ALA A 190 2.33 54.29 9.81
C ALA A 190 0.96 54.97 9.54
N ILE A 191 0.39 54.77 8.35
CA ILE A 191 -0.88 55.38 7.93
C ILE A 191 -2.06 54.61 8.55
N PRO A 192 -2.97 55.24 9.31
CA PRO A 192 -4.06 54.55 10.00
C PRO A 192 -4.96 53.70 9.09
N ALA A 193 -5.30 54.21 7.91
CA ALA A 193 -6.08 53.47 6.91
C ALA A 193 -5.35 52.19 6.46
N VAL A 194 -4.03 52.25 6.27
CA VAL A 194 -3.23 51.10 5.88
C VAL A 194 -3.11 50.08 7.02
N LYS A 195 -3.00 50.52 8.29
CA LYS A 195 -3.04 49.61 9.45
C LYS A 195 -4.34 48.82 9.49
N LEU A 196 -5.47 49.47 9.22
CA LEU A 196 -6.77 48.80 9.18
C LEU A 196 -6.81 47.76 8.04
N THR A 197 -6.31 48.12 6.85
CA THR A 197 -6.18 47.18 5.73
C THR A 197 -5.26 45.99 6.05
N LEU A 198 -4.13 46.22 6.73
CA LEU A 198 -3.22 45.18 7.23
C LEU A 198 -3.93 44.26 8.23
N GLY A 199 -4.75 44.82 9.13
CA GLY A 199 -5.59 44.06 10.06
C GLY A 199 -6.58 43.16 9.34
N VAL A 200 -7.34 43.70 8.40
CA VAL A 200 -8.31 42.93 7.60
C VAL A 200 -7.62 41.84 6.78
N ALA A 201 -6.50 42.17 6.13
CA ALA A 201 -5.72 41.19 5.36
C ALA A 201 -5.17 40.07 6.25
N ALA A 202 -4.72 40.39 7.46
CA ALA A 202 -4.28 39.39 8.45
C ALA A 202 -5.42 38.48 8.90
N VAL A 203 -6.60 39.03 9.21
CA VAL A 203 -7.77 38.22 9.59
C VAL A 203 -8.21 37.30 8.43
N ALA A 204 -8.28 37.83 7.21
CA ALA A 204 -8.64 37.06 6.03
C ALA A 204 -7.63 35.92 5.77
N PHE A 205 -6.33 36.20 5.86
CA PHE A 205 -5.28 35.20 5.75
C PHE A 205 -5.43 34.09 6.80
N LEU A 206 -5.60 34.45 8.08
CA LEU A 206 -5.76 33.46 9.15
C LEU A 206 -7.03 32.63 8.98
N SER A 207 -8.12 33.22 8.51
CA SER A 207 -9.36 32.50 8.20
C SER A 207 -9.16 31.46 7.08
N LEU A 208 -8.50 31.86 5.99
CA LEU A 208 -8.16 30.95 4.89
C LEU A 208 -7.22 29.84 5.35
N LEU A 209 -6.21 30.18 6.17
CA LEU A 209 -5.30 29.19 6.76
C LEU A 209 -6.06 28.19 7.65
N SER A 210 -7.04 28.67 8.43
CA SER A 210 -7.90 27.84 9.28
C SER A 210 -8.69 26.84 8.45
N SER A 211 -9.36 27.34 7.42
CA SER A 211 -10.20 26.56 6.52
C SER A 211 -9.38 25.47 5.85
N LEU A 212 -8.19 25.81 5.35
CA LEU A 212 -7.26 24.87 4.74
C LEU A 212 -6.83 23.76 5.72
N MET A 213 -6.48 24.13 6.96
CA MET A 213 -6.13 23.15 8.00
C MET A 213 -7.32 22.23 8.34
N GLN A 214 -8.52 22.78 8.48
CA GLN A 214 -9.72 22.00 8.80
C GLN A 214 -10.09 21.04 7.67
N GLU A 215 -10.02 21.48 6.40
CA GLU A 215 -10.23 20.63 5.22
C GLU A 215 -9.26 19.45 5.24
N PHE A 216 -7.97 19.71 5.46
CA PHE A 216 -6.95 18.67 5.51
C PHE A 216 -7.14 17.70 6.68
N ILE A 217 -7.41 18.21 7.89
CA ILE A 217 -7.70 17.36 9.07
C ILE A 217 -8.93 16.47 8.80
N GLY A 218 -9.97 17.01 8.15
CA GLY A 218 -11.15 16.26 7.77
C GLY A 218 -10.81 15.10 6.82
N LYS A 219 -10.00 15.37 5.78
CA LYS A 219 -9.52 14.33 4.85
C LYS A 219 -8.69 13.25 5.55
N VAL A 220 -7.73 13.66 6.40
CA VAL A 220 -6.89 12.72 7.16
C VAL A 220 -7.74 11.82 8.06
N LYS A 221 -8.68 12.38 8.82
CA LYS A 221 -9.60 11.60 9.67
C LYS A 221 -10.45 10.61 8.88
N ALA A 222 -10.99 11.04 7.73
CA ALA A 222 -11.78 10.17 6.87
C ALA A 222 -10.96 8.99 6.30
N LEU A 223 -9.67 9.23 6.02
CA LEU A 223 -8.75 8.19 5.55
C LEU A 223 -8.29 7.27 6.69
N ASP A 224 -8.04 7.81 7.88
CA ASP A 224 -7.68 7.04 9.08
C ASP A 224 -8.77 6.03 9.45
N LEU A 225 -10.04 6.45 9.40
CA LEU A 225 -11.19 5.55 9.57
C LEU A 225 -11.23 4.43 8.52
N LYS A 226 -10.83 4.71 7.27
CA LYS A 226 -10.73 3.68 6.23
C LYS A 226 -9.59 2.71 6.51
N LEU A 227 -8.44 3.21 6.98
CA LEU A 227 -7.30 2.37 7.36
C LEU A 227 -7.65 1.47 8.55
N GLU A 228 -8.37 1.99 9.55
CA GLU A 228 -8.87 1.21 10.68
C GLU A 228 -9.84 0.12 10.23
N ALA A 229 -10.80 0.46 9.35
CA ALA A 229 -11.72 -0.53 8.78
C ALA A 229 -10.99 -1.63 8.00
N LEU A 230 -9.94 -1.27 7.24
CA LEU A 230 -9.08 -2.25 6.56
C LEU A 230 -8.31 -3.12 7.55
N GLY A 231 -7.79 -2.53 8.64
CA GLY A 231 -7.14 -3.26 9.72
C GLY A 231 -8.06 -4.29 10.36
N HIS A 232 -9.32 -3.92 10.61
CA HIS A 232 -10.34 -4.86 11.09
C HIS A 232 -10.61 -5.99 10.10
N LYS A 233 -10.72 -5.71 8.78
CA LYS A 233 -10.87 -6.76 7.76
C LYS A 233 -9.69 -7.74 7.79
N ILE A 234 -8.46 -7.25 7.90
CA ILE A 234 -7.26 -8.13 8.01
C ILE A 234 -7.35 -9.00 9.26
N PHE A 235 -7.76 -8.42 10.39
CA PHE A 235 -7.91 -9.15 11.64
C PHE A 235 -9.01 -10.22 11.58
N GLU A 236 -10.15 -9.90 10.96
CA GLU A 236 -11.25 -10.84 10.71
C GLU A 236 -10.83 -11.96 9.76
N LEU A 237 -10.14 -11.65 8.66
CA LEU A 237 -9.57 -12.68 7.77
C LEU A 237 -8.60 -13.56 8.56
N ARG A 238 -7.72 -12.97 9.37
CA ARG A 238 -6.82 -13.74 10.22
C ARG A 238 -7.58 -14.63 11.19
N SER A 239 -8.70 -14.20 11.79
CA SER A 239 -9.47 -15.04 12.72
C SER A 239 -10.29 -16.13 12.02
N LEU A 240 -10.79 -15.86 10.81
CA LEU A 240 -11.50 -16.82 9.96
C LEU A 240 -10.56 -17.92 9.44
N PHE A 241 -9.32 -17.58 9.12
CA PHE A 241 -8.32 -18.49 8.56
C PHE A 241 -7.25 -18.95 9.56
N SER A 242 -7.23 -18.41 10.78
CA SER A 242 -6.61 -19.04 11.94
C SER A 242 -7.46 -20.24 12.31
N VAL A 243 -7.35 -21.27 11.49
CA VAL A 243 -7.73 -22.62 11.87
C VAL A 243 -6.83 -22.95 13.05
N GLY A 244 -7.35 -22.80 14.27
CA GLY A 244 -6.69 -23.33 15.44
C GLY A 244 -6.38 -24.80 15.20
N ASP A 245 -5.31 -25.30 15.80
CA ASP A 245 -4.83 -26.68 15.67
C ASP A 245 -5.97 -27.74 15.80
N ASP A 246 -7.09 -27.37 16.41
CA ASP A 246 -8.27 -28.20 16.66
C ASP A 246 -9.32 -28.30 15.53
N LYS A 247 -9.30 -27.44 14.49
CA LYS A 247 -10.40 -27.37 13.50
C LYS A 247 -10.15 -28.05 12.16
N LEU A 248 -8.88 -28.24 11.76
CA LEU A 248 -8.58 -29.25 10.76
C LEU A 248 -8.60 -30.59 11.50
N HIS A 249 -9.79 -31.21 11.62
CA HIS A 249 -9.92 -32.63 11.97
C HIS A 249 -9.30 -33.55 10.89
N LEU A 250 -8.20 -33.13 10.28
CA LEU A 250 -7.26 -33.93 9.52
C LEU A 250 -6.36 -34.69 10.50
N GLN A 251 -6.96 -35.42 11.45
CA GLN A 251 -6.35 -36.69 11.80
C GLN A 251 -6.67 -37.60 10.62
N PRO A 252 -5.72 -37.90 9.72
CA PRO A 252 -6.00 -38.83 8.63
C PRO A 252 -6.56 -40.11 9.26
N PRO A 253 -7.62 -40.73 8.70
CA PRO A 253 -8.05 -42.04 9.14
C PRO A 253 -6.85 -42.98 8.96
N GLY A 254 -6.19 -43.32 10.07
CA GLY A 254 -4.89 -43.99 10.08
C GLY A 254 -3.74 -43.27 10.80
N SER A 255 -4.02 -42.17 11.52
CA SER A 255 -3.13 -41.60 12.55
C SER A 255 -3.06 -42.45 13.84
N ASP A 256 -3.25 -43.76 13.70
CA ASP A 256 -2.83 -44.73 14.69
C ASP A 256 -1.32 -44.96 14.47
N PRO A 257 -0.44 -44.70 15.47
CA PRO A 257 0.99 -44.94 15.36
C PRO A 257 1.35 -46.38 14.95
N GLY A 258 0.40 -47.32 15.00
CA GLY A 258 0.55 -48.69 14.53
C GLY A 258 0.48 -48.90 13.00
N LEU A 259 -0.07 -47.95 12.22
CA LEU A 259 -0.33 -48.14 10.77
C LEU A 259 0.86 -47.81 9.86
N TRP A 260 1.88 -47.11 10.38
CA TRP A 260 3.10 -46.74 9.64
C TRP A 260 4.32 -47.60 9.99
N LYS A 261 4.13 -48.85 10.42
CA LYS A 261 5.27 -49.79 10.44
C LYS A 261 5.61 -50.16 8.99
N PRO A 262 6.81 -49.82 8.47
CA PRO A 262 7.20 -50.28 7.15
C PRO A 262 7.16 -51.80 7.11
N VAL A 263 6.49 -52.37 6.11
CA VAL A 263 6.48 -53.81 5.85
C VAL A 263 7.85 -54.19 5.27
N THR A 264 8.88 -54.16 6.12
CA THR A 264 10.15 -54.84 5.87
C THR A 264 10.19 -56.06 6.77
N GLY A 265 9.28 -57.00 6.51
CA GLY A 265 9.39 -58.35 7.03
C GLY A 265 10.37 -59.11 6.15
N GLU A 266 11.65 -59.13 6.53
CA GLU A 266 12.54 -60.19 6.05
C GLU A 266 11.96 -61.54 6.50
N PRO A 267 11.82 -62.52 5.60
CA PRO A 267 11.42 -63.86 6.00
C PRO A 267 12.53 -64.46 6.87
N ARG A 268 12.27 -64.61 8.17
CA ARG A 268 13.10 -65.44 9.04
C ARG A 268 13.08 -66.86 8.50
N ALA A 269 14.23 -67.29 7.97
CA ALA A 269 14.50 -68.69 7.65
C ALA A 269 14.28 -69.54 8.91
N ALA A 270 13.43 -70.55 8.80
CA ALA A 270 13.25 -71.56 9.83
C ALA A 270 14.46 -72.50 9.81
N HIS A 271 15.16 -72.58 10.94
CA HIS A 271 16.03 -73.69 11.31
C HIS A 271 15.29 -74.56 12.33
#